data_AF-A0A5S9M3V5-F1
#
_entry.id   AF-A0A5S9M3V5-F1
#
_cell.length_a   1.000
_cell.length_b   1.000
_cell.length_c   1.000
_cell.angle_alpha   90.00
_cell.angle_beta   90.00
_cell.angle_gamma   90.00
#
_symmetry.space_group_name_H-M   'P 1'
#
loop_
_entity.id
_entity.type
_entity.pdbx_description
1 polymer ?
#
loop_
_entity_poly.entity_id
_entity_poly.type
_entity_poly.pdbx_seq_one_letter_code
_entity_poly.pdbx_strand_id
1 'polypeptide(L)'
;MTENMDDIIAFIATLIEKGYAYEADGDVYYSTRSFEGYGKLSHQSIDELKTGARIRVGEKKRDALDFALWKAAKDQEISLG
;
A
#
# COMPACT_ATOMS: atom_id res chain seq x y z
N MET A 1 -6.93 18.99 -14.78
CA MET A 1 -7.17 17.84 -13.86
C MET A 1 -5.82 17.40 -13.28
N THR A 2 -5.17 18.29 -12.52
CA THR A 2 -3.85 18.06 -11.91
C THR A 2 -3.80 18.56 -10.47
N GLU A 3 -4.92 19.06 -9.95
CA GLU A 3 -5.03 19.71 -8.64
C GLU A 3 -5.09 18.71 -7.48
N ASN A 4 -5.09 17.40 -7.75
CA ASN A 4 -5.29 16.39 -6.71
C ASN A 4 -4.01 15.62 -6.38
N MET A 5 -2.90 15.86 -7.09
CA MET A 5 -1.69 15.06 -6.91
C MET A 5 -0.92 15.47 -5.64
N ASP A 6 -0.81 16.77 -5.38
CA ASP A 6 -0.23 17.29 -4.15
C ASP A 6 -1.02 16.86 -2.91
N ASP A 7 -2.36 16.87 -2.98
CA ASP A 7 -3.22 16.36 -1.90
C ASP A 7 -3.01 14.87 -1.63
N ILE A 8 -2.84 14.04 -2.67
CA ILE A 8 -2.55 12.62 -2.51
C ILE A 8 -1.19 12.43 -1.83
N ILE A 9 -0.17 13.19 -2.23
CA ILE A 9 1.16 13.13 -1.62
C ILE A 9 1.09 13.55 -0.14
N ALA A 10 0.40 14.65 0.17
CA ALA A 10 0.21 15.12 1.55
C ALA A 10 -0.56 14.11 2.41
N PHE A 11 -1.57 13.46 1.84
CA PHE A 11 -2.33 12.40 2.49
C PHE A 11 -1.45 11.19 2.80
N ILE A 12 -0.64 10.73 1.84
CA ILE A 12 0.30 9.62 2.04
C ILE A 12 1.35 9.97 3.10
N ALA A 13 1.91 11.18 3.06
CA ALA A 13 2.84 11.66 4.08
C ALA A 13 2.22 11.60 5.48
N THR A 14 0.97 12.08 5.62
CA THR A 14 0.22 12.01 6.88
C THR A 14 0.03 10.57 7.37
N LEU A 15 -0.23 9.62 6.45
CA LEU A 15 -0.37 8.21 6.82
C LEU A 15 0.96 7.61 7.30
N ILE A 16 2.07 7.99 6.68
CA ILE A 16 3.41 7.56 7.11
C ILE A 16 3.71 8.12 8.50
N GLU A 17 3.49 9.42 8.73
CA GLU A 17 3.71 10.06 10.03
C GLU A 17 2.87 9.43 11.15
N LYS A 18 1.64 9.03 10.84
CA LYS A 18 0.75 8.35 11.80
C LYS A 18 1.08 6.86 11.99
N GLY A 19 2.03 6.29 11.25
CA GLY A 19 2.40 4.87 11.32
C GLY A 19 1.41 3.92 10.63
N TYR A 20 0.51 4.44 9.78
CA TYR A 20 -0.41 3.65 8.97
C TYR A 20 0.16 3.29 7.60
N ALA A 21 1.24 3.94 7.16
CA ALA A 21 1.94 3.62 5.93
C ALA A 21 3.45 3.58 6.15
N TYR A 22 4.16 2.92 5.24
CA TYR A 22 5.62 2.86 5.25
C TYR A 22 6.17 2.83 3.82
N GLU A 23 7.35 3.42 3.66
CA GLU A 23 8.13 3.34 2.44
C GLU A 23 8.98 2.07 2.45
N ALA A 24 9.09 1.43 1.29
CA ALA A 24 9.94 0.28 1.05
C ALA A 24 10.41 0.28 -0.41
N ASP A 25 11.70 0.58 -0.61
CA ASP A 25 12.37 0.51 -1.92
C ASP A 25 11.79 1.52 -2.93
N GLY A 26 11.36 2.69 -2.44
CA GLY A 26 10.70 3.76 -3.20
C GLY A 26 9.18 3.60 -3.34
N ASP A 27 8.64 2.41 -3.07
CA ASP A 27 7.19 2.18 -3.03
C ASP A 27 6.64 2.55 -1.64
N VAL A 28 5.42 3.08 -1.57
CA VAL A 28 4.72 3.32 -0.30
C VAL A 28 3.58 2.34 -0.15
N TYR A 29 3.54 1.63 0.97
CA TYR A 29 2.52 0.64 1.31
C TYR A 29 1.70 1.09 2.52
N TYR A 30 0.40 0.84 2.51
CA TYR A 30 -0.45 0.97 3.67
C TYR A 30 -0.34 -0.29 4.53
N SER A 31 -0.08 -0.12 5.83
CA SER A 31 -0.06 -1.23 6.78
C SER A 31 -1.47 -1.53 7.27
N THR A 32 -2.04 -2.58 6.70
CA THR A 32 -3.41 -3.02 7.01
C THR A 32 -3.55 -3.44 8.48
N ARG A 33 -2.44 -3.90 9.09
CA ARG A 33 -2.36 -4.23 10.52
C ARG A 33 -2.30 -3.03 11.45
N SER A 34 -1.82 -1.88 11.00
CA SER A 34 -1.76 -0.68 11.83
C SER A 34 -3.15 -0.14 12.18
N PHE A 35 -4.19 -0.57 11.45
CA PHE A 35 -5.57 -0.18 11.71
C PHE A 35 -6.39 -1.39 12.17
N GLU A 36 -6.59 -1.52 13.49
CA GLU A 36 -7.41 -2.60 14.09
C GLU A 36 -8.87 -2.61 13.60
N GLY A 37 -9.36 -1.51 13.04
CA GLY A 37 -10.70 -1.41 12.46
C GLY A 37 -10.81 -1.81 10.98
N TYR A 38 -9.73 -2.28 10.36
CA TYR A 38 -9.75 -2.61 8.94
C TYR A 38 -10.70 -3.79 8.68
N GLY A 39 -11.57 -3.67 7.67
CA GLY A 39 -12.63 -4.65 7.40
C GLY A 39 -14.00 -4.29 8.02
N LYS A 40 -14.08 -3.32 8.95
CA LYS A 40 -15.38 -2.84 9.48
C LYS A 40 -16.30 -2.29 8.40
N LEU A 41 -15.74 -1.62 7.38
CA LEU A 41 -16.52 -1.06 6.27
C LEU A 41 -16.97 -2.11 5.24
N SER A 42 -16.21 -3.21 5.12
CA SER A 42 -16.43 -4.25 4.11
C SER A 42 -17.09 -5.51 4.68
N HIS A 43 -17.39 -5.56 5.99
CA HIS A 43 -17.89 -6.73 6.70
C HIS A 43 -17.03 -8.01 6.55
N GLN A 44 -15.81 -7.90 6.03
CA GLN A 44 -14.87 -9.01 5.88
C GLN A 44 -13.89 -9.00 7.04
N SER A 45 -13.72 -10.15 7.68
CA SER A 45 -12.72 -10.30 8.74
C SER A 45 -11.32 -10.24 8.12
N ILE A 46 -10.39 -9.52 8.76
CA ILE A 46 -8.97 -9.48 8.36
C ILE A 46 -8.39 -10.90 8.21
N ASP A 47 -8.87 -11.84 9.04
CA ASP A 47 -8.45 -13.24 9.02
C ASP A 47 -8.86 -13.98 7.72
N GLU A 48 -10.03 -13.65 7.16
CA GLU A 48 -10.48 -14.20 5.87
C GLU A 48 -9.64 -13.65 4.71
N LEU A 49 -9.36 -12.35 4.73
CA LEU A 49 -8.48 -11.73 3.74
C LEU A 49 -7.06 -12.33 3.80
N LYS A 50 -6.57 -12.66 5.01
CA LYS A 50 -5.24 -13.25 5.22
C LYS A 50 -5.12 -14.64 4.62
N THR A 51 -6.19 -15.42 4.65
CA THR A 51 -6.20 -16.80 4.12
C THR A 51 -5.96 -16.82 2.60
N GLY A 52 -6.40 -15.78 1.88
CA GLY A 52 -6.16 -15.62 0.44
C GLY A 52 -4.89 -14.83 0.08
N ALA A 53 -4.39 -13.99 1.00
CA ALA A 53 -3.30 -13.08 0.71
C ALA A 53 -1.94 -13.79 0.74
N ARG A 54 -1.17 -13.61 -0.34
CA ARG A 54 0.22 -14.11 -0.46
C ARG A 54 1.13 -12.95 -0.83
N ILE A 55 2.33 -12.91 -0.24
CA ILE A 55 3.40 -12.01 -0.68
C ILE A 55 4.00 -12.60 -1.95
N ARG A 56 3.88 -11.91 -3.08
CA ARG A 56 4.50 -12.35 -4.33
C ARG A 56 6.01 -12.09 -4.29
N VAL A 57 6.78 -12.92 -4.98
CA VAL A 57 8.21 -12.72 -5.17
C VAL A 57 8.44 -11.37 -5.84
N GLY A 58 9.22 -10.49 -5.21
CA GLY A 58 9.47 -9.12 -5.68
C GLY A 58 8.64 -8.03 -5.00
N GLU A 59 7.63 -8.39 -4.19
CA GLU A 59 6.96 -7.42 -3.33
C GLU A 59 7.80 -7.16 -2.07
N LYS A 60 7.99 -5.88 -1.76
CA LYS A 60 8.76 -5.41 -0.59
C LYS A 60 7.87 -5.14 0.63
N LYS A 61 6.59 -5.53 0.53
CA LYS A 61 5.61 -5.36 1.59
C LYS A 61 5.90 -6.28 2.77
N ARG A 62 5.69 -5.77 3.98
CA ARG A 62 5.90 -6.45 5.26
C ARG A 62 4.80 -7.48 5.55
N ASP A 63 3.56 -7.19 5.17
CA ASP A 63 2.44 -8.13 5.30
C ASP A 63 1.77 -8.41 3.94
N ALA A 64 1.21 -9.61 3.79
CA ALA A 64 0.49 -10.00 2.59
C ALA A 64 -0.74 -9.13 2.30
N LEU A 65 -1.33 -8.58 3.37
CA LEU A 65 -2.51 -7.71 3.34
C LEU A 65 -2.19 -6.24 3.05
N ASP A 66 -0.92 -5.86 3.12
CA ASP A 66 -0.51 -4.49 2.82
C ASP A 66 -0.67 -4.25 1.31
N PHE A 67 -1.15 -3.06 0.96
CA PHE A 67 -1.37 -2.65 -0.42
C PHE A 67 -0.58 -1.38 -0.75
N ALA A 68 -0.17 -1.23 -2.01
CA ALA A 68 0.59 -0.07 -2.45
C ALA A 68 -0.32 1.16 -2.55
N LEU A 69 0.05 2.23 -1.84
CA LEU A 69 -0.53 3.57 -1.98
C LEU A 69 0.16 4.35 -3.11
N TRP A 70 1.47 4.14 -3.23
CA TRP A 70 2.30 4.75 -4.25
C TRP A 70 3.28 3.72 -4.75
N LYS A 71 3.43 3.62 -6.07
CA LYS A 71 4.52 2.88 -6.68
C LYS A 71 5.50 3.91 -7.19
N ALA A 72 6.74 3.86 -6.72
CA ALA A 72 7.79 4.57 -7.44
C ALA A 72 7.76 4.04 -8.87
N ALA A 73 7.83 4.95 -9.85
CA ALA A 73 8.00 4.54 -11.23
C ALA A 73 9.30 3.74 -11.28
N LYS A 74 9.18 2.41 -11.37
CA LYS A 74 10.34 1.58 -11.66
C LYS A 74 10.72 1.93 -13.09
N ASP A 75 11.91 2.46 -13.25
CA ASP A 75 12.54 2.75 -14.54
C ASP A 75 12.74 1.47 -15.40
N GLN A 76 12.29 0.30 -14.91
CA GLN A 76 12.43 -0.96 -15.62
C GLN A 76 11.36 -1.15 -16.70
N GLU A 77 11.76 -0.65 -17.88
CA GLU A 77 11.69 -1.33 -19.17
C GLU A 77 10.33 -1.35 -19.86
N ILE A 78 10.16 -0.32 -20.68
CA ILE A 78 9.44 -0.36 -21.95
C ILE A 78 10.08 -1.45 -22.82
N SER A 79 9.84 -2.74 -22.54
CA SER A 79 10.20 -3.80 -23.47
C SER A 79 9.12 -3.88 -24.55
N LEU A 80 9.16 -2.94 -25.49
CA LEU A 80 8.57 -3.13 -26.81
C LEU A 80 9.54 -4.04 -27.59
N GLY A 81 9.27 -5.34 -27.52
CA GLY A 81 9.76 -6.32 -28.48
C GLY A 81 8.73 -6.53 -29.58
#